data_AF-A0A3P6PK86-F1
#
_entry.id   AF-A0A3P6PK86-F1
#
_cell.length_a   1.000
_cell.length_b   1.000
_cell.length_c   1.000
_cell.angle_alpha   90.00
_cell.angle_beta   90.00
_cell.angle_gamma   90.00
#
_symmetry.space_group_name_H-M   'P 1'
#
loop_
_entity.id
_entity.type
_entity.pdbx_description
1 polymer ?
#
loop_
_entity_poly.entity_id
_entity_poly.type
_entity_poly.pdbx_seq_one_letter_code
_entity_poly.pdbx_strand_id
1 'polypeptide(L)'
;MIKSHNTGFLTASHRLLTGNFGLDDQIQAIRWLKENAPNFGGDSARITLAGESAGAACASLLAISPKTKGYLFSGVILRSGSALAPWAVRSTSTENNSARLMDYCGCRYNRTLGMTHIKECMQSIPVERFLNGWHHVAITSPNIVKSDGIWDIFEEQASTLAIISEIELVKCILEKRHF
;
A
#
# COMPACT_ATOMS: atom_id res chain seq x y z
N MET A 1 -13.70 2.73 -1.26
CA MET A 1 -12.83 3.58 -0.44
C MET A 1 -11.46 2.92 -0.46
N ILE A 2 -10.43 3.58 -1.00
CA ILE A 2 -9.05 3.06 -1.05
C ILE A 2 -8.41 3.30 0.32
N LYS A 3 -7.79 2.28 0.92
CA LYS A 3 -7.17 2.36 2.24
C LYS A 3 -5.79 3.02 2.14
N SER A 4 -5.51 3.92 3.10
CA SER A 4 -4.24 4.66 3.21
C SER A 4 -3.06 3.77 3.60
N HIS A 5 -1.81 4.24 3.47
CA HIS A 5 -0.59 3.49 3.84
C HIS A 5 -0.69 2.85 5.24
N ASN A 6 -1.14 3.61 6.23
CA ASN A 6 -1.24 3.15 7.61
C ASN A 6 -2.32 2.07 7.80
N THR A 7 -3.46 2.17 7.12
CA THR A 7 -4.58 1.21 7.26
C THR A 7 -4.50 0.03 6.29
N GLY A 8 -3.78 0.22 5.17
CA GLY A 8 -3.70 -0.71 4.06
C GLY A 8 -2.64 -1.79 4.23
N PHE A 9 -1.64 -1.60 5.08
CA PHE A 9 -0.52 -2.53 5.20
C PHE A 9 -0.36 -3.18 6.58
N LEU A 10 -1.28 -2.91 7.53
CA LEU A 10 -1.28 -3.58 8.83
C LEU A 10 -1.42 -5.11 8.69
N THR A 11 -0.49 -5.86 9.30
CA THR A 11 -0.46 -7.33 9.25
C THR A 11 -0.08 -7.93 10.59
N ALA A 12 -0.60 -9.12 10.89
CA ALA A 12 -0.24 -9.93 12.05
C ALA A 12 0.32 -11.31 11.65
N SER A 13 0.75 -11.47 10.39
CA SER A 13 1.17 -12.77 9.81
C SER A 13 0.12 -13.87 9.97
N HIS A 14 -1.14 -13.49 10.13
CA HIS A 14 -2.23 -14.41 10.41
C HIS A 14 -3.27 -14.26 9.30
N ARG A 15 -3.93 -15.35 8.94
CA ARG A 15 -4.97 -15.37 7.87
C ARG A 15 -6.11 -14.35 8.04
N LEU A 16 -6.31 -13.84 9.26
CA LEU A 16 -7.34 -12.84 9.58
C LEU A 16 -6.85 -11.39 9.44
N LEU A 17 -5.53 -11.18 9.42
CA LEU A 17 -4.85 -9.90 9.30
C LEU A 17 -3.60 -10.12 8.42
N THR A 18 -3.83 -10.40 7.14
CA THR A 18 -2.78 -10.72 6.17
C THR A 18 -1.94 -9.50 5.77
N GLY A 19 -2.51 -8.31 5.88
CA GLY A 19 -1.95 -7.06 5.34
C GLY A 19 -2.12 -6.93 3.83
N ASN A 20 -1.40 -5.99 3.25
CA ASN A 20 -1.40 -5.65 1.82
C ASN A 20 -2.79 -5.31 1.24
N PHE A 21 -3.73 -4.89 2.08
CA PHE A 21 -5.04 -4.41 1.65
C PHE A 21 -4.93 -3.22 0.70
N GLY A 22 -3.91 -2.37 0.83
CA GLY A 22 -3.64 -1.29 -0.12
C GLY A 22 -3.31 -1.80 -1.53
N LEU A 23 -2.57 -2.91 -1.65
CA LEU A 23 -2.33 -3.57 -2.94
C LEU A 23 -3.59 -4.26 -3.46
N ASP A 24 -4.39 -4.86 -2.58
CA ASP A 24 -5.67 -5.45 -2.99
C ASP A 24 -6.65 -4.37 -3.51
N ASP A 25 -6.66 -3.18 -2.92
CA ASP A 25 -7.43 -2.04 -3.42
C ASP A 25 -6.95 -1.58 -4.81
N GLN A 26 -5.63 -1.51 -5.03
CA GLN A 26 -5.06 -1.21 -6.36
C GLN A 26 -5.45 -2.28 -7.38
N ILE A 27 -5.43 -3.57 -7.03
CA ILE A 27 -5.88 -4.67 -7.91
C ILE A 27 -7.33 -4.48 -8.31
N GLN A 28 -8.20 -4.12 -7.35
CA GLN A 28 -9.61 -3.89 -7.62
C GLN A 28 -9.84 -2.65 -8.50
N ALA A 29 -9.06 -1.59 -8.30
CA ALA A 29 -9.09 -0.42 -9.17
C ALA A 29 -8.69 -0.77 -10.61
N ILE A 30 -7.62 -1.55 -10.80
CA ILE A 30 -7.17 -1.99 -12.13
C ILE A 30 -8.21 -2.90 -12.80
N ARG A 31 -8.87 -3.78 -12.05
CA ARG A 31 -9.98 -4.60 -12.58
C ARG A 31 -11.14 -3.73 -13.06
N TRP A 32 -11.55 -2.77 -12.24
CA TRP A 32 -12.58 -1.81 -12.62
C TRP A 32 -12.18 -1.04 -13.89
N LEU A 33 -10.94 -0.60 -14.00
CA LEU A 33 -10.44 0.07 -15.20
C LEU A 33 -10.47 -0.85 -16.43
N LYS A 34 -10.08 -2.11 -16.28
CA LYS A 34 -10.13 -3.09 -17.38
C LYS A 34 -11.55 -3.29 -17.90
N GLU A 35 -12.53 -3.29 -17.00
CA GLU A 35 -13.96 -3.41 -17.33
C GLU A 35 -14.55 -2.13 -17.93
N ASN A 36 -14.08 -0.96 -17.49
CA ASN A 36 -14.72 0.32 -17.80
C ASN A 36 -13.96 1.19 -18.82
N ALA A 37 -12.68 0.93 -19.09
CA ALA A 37 -11.89 1.70 -20.05
C ALA A 37 -12.55 1.87 -21.42
N PRO A 38 -13.20 0.85 -22.01
CA PRO A 38 -13.89 1.01 -23.30
C PRO A 38 -15.00 2.07 -23.27
N ASN A 39 -15.67 2.26 -22.14
CA ASN A 39 -16.71 3.27 -21.97
C ASN A 39 -16.17 4.71 -22.01
N PHE A 40 -14.85 4.87 -21.81
CA PHE A 40 -14.15 6.15 -21.87
C PHE A 40 -13.26 6.28 -23.13
N GLY A 41 -13.42 5.37 -24.10
CA GLY A 41 -12.60 5.34 -25.32
C GLY A 41 -11.18 4.81 -25.13
N GLY A 42 -10.90 4.19 -23.98
CA GLY A 42 -9.62 3.53 -23.70
C GLY A 42 -9.59 2.07 -24.17
N ASP A 43 -8.39 1.50 -24.23
CA ASP A 43 -8.17 0.09 -24.59
C ASP A 43 -7.79 -0.74 -23.35
N SER A 44 -8.66 -1.67 -22.96
CA SER A 44 -8.48 -2.54 -21.80
C SER A 44 -7.34 -3.56 -21.94
N ALA A 45 -6.81 -3.75 -23.15
CA ALA A 45 -5.61 -4.54 -23.42
C ALA A 45 -4.31 -3.74 -23.25
N ARG A 46 -4.37 -2.40 -23.18
CA ARG A 46 -3.20 -1.49 -23.14
C ARG A 46 -3.18 -0.60 -21.89
N ILE A 47 -3.42 -1.21 -20.73
CA ILE A 47 -3.30 -0.53 -19.43
C ILE A 47 -1.83 -0.55 -19.01
N THR A 48 -1.25 0.62 -18.73
CA THR A 48 0.11 0.76 -18.19
C THR A 48 0.04 1.38 -16.80
N LEU A 49 0.72 0.76 -15.82
CA LEU A 49 0.84 1.33 -14.48
C LEU A 49 2.09 2.21 -14.43
N ALA A 50 1.97 3.52 -14.35
CA ALA A 50 3.10 4.38 -13.99
C ALA A 50 3.08 4.60 -12.48
N GLY A 51 4.25 4.61 -11.85
CA GLY A 51 4.42 4.78 -10.41
C GLY A 51 5.65 5.64 -10.11
N GLU A 52 5.57 6.50 -9.11
CA GLU A 52 6.69 7.23 -8.50
C GLU A 52 6.88 6.77 -7.04
N SER A 53 8.08 6.84 -6.45
CA SER A 53 8.36 6.51 -5.04
C SER A 53 7.64 5.23 -4.54
N ALA A 54 6.74 5.34 -3.56
CA ALA A 54 5.98 4.22 -3.01
C ALA A 54 5.02 3.62 -4.06
N GLY A 55 4.44 4.45 -4.93
CA GLY A 55 3.68 4.02 -6.11
C GLY A 55 4.50 3.15 -7.07
N ALA A 56 5.77 3.48 -7.33
CA ALA A 56 6.67 2.66 -8.15
C ALA A 56 6.98 1.32 -7.50
N ALA A 57 7.21 1.30 -6.18
CA ALA A 57 7.36 0.04 -5.44
C ALA A 57 6.08 -0.82 -5.53
N CYS A 58 4.90 -0.22 -5.39
CA CYS A 58 3.63 -0.91 -5.54
C CYS A 58 3.45 -1.48 -6.97
N ALA A 59 3.67 -0.67 -8.01
CA ALA A 59 3.59 -1.11 -9.40
C ALA A 59 4.57 -2.26 -9.70
N SER A 60 5.79 -2.20 -9.15
CA SER A 60 6.78 -3.27 -9.24
C SER A 60 6.31 -4.56 -8.55
N LEU A 61 5.73 -4.46 -7.34
CA LEU A 61 5.14 -5.60 -6.62
C LEU A 61 3.95 -6.21 -7.37
N LEU A 62 3.10 -5.38 -7.96
CA LEU A 62 1.99 -5.82 -8.83
C LEU A 62 2.51 -6.49 -10.10
N ALA A 63 3.64 -6.06 -10.68
CA ALA A 63 4.20 -6.71 -11.88
C ALA A 63 4.62 -8.16 -11.62
N ILE A 64 5.11 -8.46 -10.42
CA ILE A 64 5.62 -9.79 -10.05
C ILE A 64 4.59 -10.66 -9.32
N SER A 65 3.49 -10.07 -8.83
CA SER A 65 2.49 -10.78 -8.03
C SER A 65 1.69 -11.81 -8.86
N PRO A 66 1.55 -13.06 -8.39
CA PRO A 66 0.66 -14.04 -9.03
C PRO A 66 -0.80 -13.58 -9.11
N LYS A 67 -1.22 -12.64 -8.25
CA LYS A 67 -2.59 -12.10 -8.25
C LYS A 67 -2.88 -11.24 -9.48
N THR A 68 -1.89 -10.78 -10.22
CA THR A 68 -2.01 -9.76 -11.28
C THR A 68 -1.27 -10.13 -12.56
N LYS A 69 -0.25 -11.00 -12.44
CA LYS A 69 0.65 -11.37 -13.53
C LYS A 69 -0.09 -11.84 -14.78
N GLY A 70 0.11 -11.11 -15.87
CA GLY A 70 -0.26 -11.52 -17.23
C GLY A 70 -1.71 -11.21 -17.66
N TYR A 71 -2.53 -10.53 -16.85
CA TYR A 71 -3.92 -10.30 -17.24
C TYR A 71 -4.52 -8.93 -16.89
N LEU A 72 -3.95 -8.17 -15.95
CA LEU A 72 -4.53 -6.90 -15.52
C LEU A 72 -3.97 -5.66 -16.24
N PHE A 73 -2.70 -5.67 -16.64
CA PHE A 73 -2.04 -4.54 -17.32
C PHE A 73 -0.94 -5.08 -18.26
N SER A 74 -0.53 -4.26 -19.23
CA SER A 74 0.44 -4.60 -20.28
C SER A 74 1.86 -4.14 -19.97
N GLY A 75 2.04 -3.18 -19.06
CA GLY A 75 3.37 -2.65 -18.74
C GLY A 75 3.39 -1.82 -17.46
N VAL A 76 4.61 -1.48 -17.02
CA VAL A 76 4.85 -0.61 -15.87
C VAL A 76 5.92 0.45 -16.19
N ILE A 77 5.77 1.64 -15.63
CA ILE A 77 6.77 2.72 -15.62
C ILE A 77 7.11 2.98 -14.16
N LEU A 78 8.37 2.84 -13.77
CA LEU A 78 8.82 2.92 -12.38
C LEU A 78 9.76 4.11 -12.23
N ARG A 79 9.41 5.08 -11.39
CA ARG A 79 10.19 6.28 -11.11
C ARG A 79 10.59 6.29 -9.64
N SER A 80 11.89 6.41 -9.35
CA SER A 80 12.42 6.57 -7.98
C SER A 80 11.94 5.55 -6.92
N GLY A 81 11.50 4.35 -7.33
CA GLY A 81 11.07 3.29 -6.42
C GLY A 81 11.00 1.92 -7.08
N SER A 82 11.06 0.86 -6.27
CA SER A 82 11.13 -0.53 -6.72
C SER A 82 10.74 -1.50 -5.60
N ALA A 83 10.26 -2.69 -5.95
CA ALA A 83 10.01 -3.78 -5.00
C ALA A 83 11.29 -4.23 -4.26
N LEU A 84 12.48 -3.92 -4.80
CA LEU A 84 13.77 -4.25 -4.19
C LEU A 84 14.26 -3.18 -3.20
N ALA A 85 13.57 -2.04 -3.09
CA ALA A 85 13.99 -1.02 -2.16
C ALA A 85 13.86 -1.53 -0.70
N PRO A 86 14.83 -1.25 0.18
CA PRO A 86 14.84 -1.79 1.55
C PRO A 86 13.66 -1.30 2.41
N TRP A 87 12.93 -0.27 1.96
CA TRP A 87 11.73 0.24 2.59
C TRP A 87 10.43 -0.32 2.00
N ALA A 88 10.47 -0.98 0.84
CA ALA A 88 9.28 -1.39 0.09
C ALA A 88 8.60 -2.65 0.64
N VAL A 89 9.37 -3.57 1.23
CA VAL A 89 8.86 -4.83 1.77
C VAL A 89 9.37 -5.01 3.19
N ARG A 90 8.45 -5.33 4.09
CA ARG A 90 8.75 -5.60 5.50
C ARG A 90 8.42 -7.04 5.84
N SER A 91 9.36 -7.72 6.51
CA SER A 91 9.08 -9.05 7.04
C SER A 91 8.44 -8.91 8.42
N THR A 92 7.29 -9.55 8.58
CA THR A 92 6.64 -9.64 9.88
C THR A 92 7.40 -10.48 10.89
N SER A 93 8.36 -11.30 10.46
CA SER A 93 9.23 -12.06 11.36
C SER A 93 10.35 -11.21 11.97
N THR A 94 10.67 -10.06 11.36
CA THR A 94 11.75 -9.17 11.83
C THR A 94 11.24 -7.81 12.30
N GLU A 95 9.98 -7.46 11.98
CA GLU A 95 9.39 -6.18 12.36
C GLU A 95 8.18 -6.34 13.28
N ASN A 96 8.24 -5.70 14.46
CA ASN A 96 7.21 -5.79 15.50
C ASN A 96 6.26 -4.57 15.52
N ASN A 97 6.29 -3.72 14.49
CA ASN A 97 5.53 -2.46 14.44
C ASN A 97 4.03 -2.69 14.55
N SER A 98 3.51 -3.74 13.89
CA SER A 98 2.10 -4.10 14.00
C SER A 98 1.68 -4.45 15.42
N ALA A 99 2.48 -5.23 16.16
CA ALA A 99 2.15 -5.57 17.54
C ALA A 99 2.21 -4.34 18.46
N ARG A 100 3.21 -3.47 18.27
CA ARG A 100 3.33 -2.20 19.00
C ARG A 100 2.12 -1.29 18.75
N LEU A 101 1.66 -1.24 17.50
CA LEU A 101 0.45 -0.50 17.15
C LEU A 101 -0.79 -1.09 17.84
N MET A 102 -0.95 -2.42 17.79
CA MET A 102 -2.06 -3.10 18.46
C MET A 102 -2.07 -2.83 19.96
N ASP A 103 -0.90 -2.89 20.61
CA ASP A 103 -0.75 -2.59 22.03
C ASP A 103 -1.10 -1.13 22.37
N TYR A 104 -0.65 -0.17 21.56
CA TYR A 104 -1.01 1.25 21.70
C TYR A 104 -2.53 1.46 21.57
N CYS A 105 -3.14 0.77 20.60
CA CYS A 105 -4.57 0.81 20.36
C CYS A 105 -5.39 0.07 21.45
N GLY A 106 -4.72 -0.62 22.39
CA GLY A 106 -5.38 -1.41 23.44
C GLY A 106 -5.87 -2.78 22.97
N CYS A 107 -5.53 -3.19 21.76
CA CYS A 107 -5.93 -4.46 21.15
C CYS A 107 -4.91 -5.57 21.43
N ARG A 108 -4.71 -5.88 22.72
CA ARG A 108 -3.73 -6.88 23.15
C ARG A 108 -4.16 -8.30 22.80
N TYR A 109 -3.18 -9.17 22.57
CA TYR A 109 -3.46 -10.58 22.32
C TYR A 109 -4.08 -11.25 23.56
N ASN A 110 -5.23 -11.89 23.34
CA ASN A 110 -5.92 -12.69 24.34
C ASN A 110 -5.80 -14.17 23.96
N ARG A 111 -5.24 -15.01 24.83
CA ARG A 111 -5.05 -16.45 24.55
C ARG A 111 -6.36 -17.22 24.35
N THR A 112 -7.42 -16.82 25.03
CA THR A 112 -8.73 -17.48 24.97
C THR A 112 -9.49 -17.09 23.71
N LEU A 113 -9.44 -15.81 23.33
CA LEU A 113 -10.19 -15.30 22.17
C LEU A 113 -9.39 -15.33 20.85
N GLY A 114 -8.08 -15.45 20.94
CA GLY A 114 -7.17 -15.56 19.80
C GLY A 114 -7.17 -14.33 18.88
N MET A 115 -6.84 -14.55 17.61
CA MET A 115 -6.68 -13.48 16.62
C MET A 115 -8.00 -12.84 16.18
N THR A 116 -9.13 -13.54 16.36
CA THR A 116 -10.46 -12.97 16.05
C THR A 116 -10.72 -11.73 16.90
N HIS A 117 -10.41 -11.78 18.19
CA HIS A 117 -10.52 -10.63 19.09
C HIS A 117 -9.63 -9.46 18.70
N ILE A 118 -8.38 -9.72 18.29
CA ILE A 118 -7.49 -8.65 17.81
C ILE A 118 -8.10 -7.99 16.57
N LYS A 119 -8.55 -8.78 15.59
CA LYS A 119 -9.16 -8.25 14.37
C LYS A 119 -10.36 -7.36 14.70
N GLU A 120 -11.29 -7.84 15.52
CA GLU A 120 -12.50 -7.11 15.90
C GLU A 120 -12.17 -5.83 16.67
N CYS A 121 -11.20 -5.89 17.61
CA CYS A 121 -10.73 -4.71 18.32
C CYS A 121 -10.11 -3.68 17.37
N MET A 122 -9.22 -4.10 16.47
CA MET A 122 -8.59 -3.20 15.50
C MET A 122 -9.57 -2.63 14.48
N GLN A 123 -10.74 -3.25 14.29
CA GLN A 123 -11.81 -2.73 13.44
C GLN A 123 -12.74 -1.76 14.19
N SER A 124 -12.77 -1.79 15.53
CA SER A 124 -13.63 -0.93 16.35
C SER A 124 -12.96 0.35 16.84
N ILE A 125 -11.62 0.43 16.77
CA ILE A 125 -10.89 1.63 17.17
C ILE A 125 -11.23 2.84 16.29
N PRO A 126 -11.34 4.05 16.89
CA PRO A 126 -11.43 5.27 16.12
C PRO A 126 -10.22 5.47 15.21
N VAL A 127 -10.44 5.97 14.00
CA VAL A 127 -9.39 6.25 13.01
C VAL A 127 -8.31 7.16 13.59
N GLU A 128 -8.68 8.16 14.38
CA GLU A 128 -7.74 9.06 15.05
C GLU A 128 -6.77 8.30 15.97
N ARG A 129 -7.28 7.39 16.80
CA ARG A 129 -6.44 6.57 17.69
C ARG A 129 -5.49 5.69 16.89
N PHE A 130 -5.96 5.13 15.79
CA PHE A 130 -5.14 4.33 14.89
C PHE A 130 -3.99 5.14 14.26
N LEU A 131 -4.29 6.35 13.76
CA LEU A 131 -3.29 7.23 13.16
C LEU A 131 -2.26 7.71 14.19
N ASN A 132 -2.71 8.08 15.40
CA ASN A 132 -1.83 8.45 16.50
C ASN A 132 -0.92 7.28 16.91
N GLY A 133 -1.44 6.04 16.89
CA GLY A 133 -0.64 4.86 17.14
C GLY A 133 0.45 4.63 16.11
N TRP A 134 0.17 4.85 14.83
CA TRP A 134 1.18 4.77 13.78
C TRP A 134 2.25 5.86 13.91
N HIS A 135 1.84 7.09 14.21
CA HIS A 135 2.79 8.18 14.48
C HIS A 135 3.70 7.83 15.65
N HIS A 136 3.13 7.30 16.74
CA HIS A 136 3.90 6.81 17.89
C HIS A 136 4.89 5.70 17.51
N VAL A 137 4.46 4.71 16.73
CA VAL A 137 5.34 3.61 16.28
C VAL A 137 6.47 4.13 15.40
N ALA A 138 6.20 5.08 14.51
CA ALA A 138 7.21 5.69 13.65
C ALA A 138 8.31 6.39 14.46
N ILE A 139 7.93 7.30 15.38
CA ILE A 139 8.92 8.07 16.16
C ILE A 139 9.70 7.23 17.18
N THR A 140 9.14 6.10 17.62
CA THR A 140 9.75 5.22 18.61
C THR A 140 10.46 4.01 17.98
N SER A 141 10.49 3.88 16.65
CA SER A 141 11.14 2.74 15.99
C SER A 141 12.67 2.85 16.02
N PRO A 142 13.39 1.86 16.57
CA PRO A 142 14.85 1.93 16.70
C PRO A 142 15.60 1.85 15.37
N ASN A 143 14.93 1.44 14.28
CA ASN A 143 15.53 1.26 12.95
C ASN A 143 15.37 2.49 12.04
N ILE A 144 14.75 3.58 12.51
CA ILE A 144 14.79 4.85 11.78
C ILE A 144 16.09 5.53 12.16
N VAL A 145 17.03 5.55 11.21
CA VAL A 145 18.25 6.36 11.30
C VAL A 145 17.80 7.80 11.53
N LYS A 146 18.02 8.31 12.75
CA LYS A 146 17.98 9.74 13.05
C LYS A 146 19.19 10.40 12.39
N SER A 147 19.32 10.32 11.06
CA SER A 147 20.36 11.06 10.37
C SER A 147 19.89 12.50 10.34
N ASP A 148 20.58 13.30 11.15
CA ASP A 148 20.47 14.75 11.20
C ASP A 148 20.45 15.30 9.77
N GLY A 149 19.25 15.66 9.27
CA GLY A 149 19.04 16.22 7.93
C GLY A 149 18.12 15.47 6.96
N ILE A 150 17.52 14.32 7.34
CA ILE A 150 16.57 13.54 6.50
C ILE A 150 15.10 13.74 6.92
N TRP A 151 14.79 14.81 7.65
CA TRP A 151 13.39 15.15 7.92
C TRP A 151 12.61 15.49 6.64
N ASP A 152 13.30 15.92 5.57
CA ASP A 152 12.72 16.27 4.27
C ASP A 152 12.31 15.05 3.41
N ILE A 153 12.76 13.82 3.73
CA ILE A 153 12.33 12.61 2.99
C ILE A 153 11.06 11.99 3.60
N PHE A 154 10.82 12.22 4.90
CA PHE A 154 9.66 11.66 5.58
C PHE A 154 8.37 12.45 5.36
N GLU A 155 8.46 13.73 4.98
CA GLU A 155 7.28 14.52 4.64
C GLU A 155 6.64 14.07 3.31
N GLU A 156 7.41 13.41 2.44
CA GLU A 156 6.90 12.74 1.24
C GLU A 156 6.22 11.38 1.55
N GLN A 157 6.59 10.74 2.67
CA GLN A 157 6.02 9.46 3.13
C GLN A 157 4.72 9.62 3.94
N ALA A 158 4.38 10.84 4.39
CA ALA A 158 3.22 11.11 5.25
C ALA A 158 1.93 11.47 4.50
N SER A 159 1.99 11.69 3.18
CA SER A 159 0.83 12.18 2.44
C SER A 159 -0.04 11.03 1.96
N THR A 160 -1.22 10.89 2.59
CA THR A 160 -2.33 10.00 2.16
C THR A 160 -2.76 10.21 0.70
N LEU A 161 -2.29 11.28 0.06
CA LEU A 161 -2.45 11.57 -1.36
C LEU A 161 -1.43 10.85 -2.26
N ALA A 162 -0.20 10.57 -1.79
CA ALA A 162 0.90 10.06 -2.61
C ALA A 162 0.62 8.68 -3.23
N ILE A 163 0.13 7.67 -2.50
CA ILE A 163 -0.08 6.33 -3.12
C ILE A 163 -1.21 6.31 -4.16
N ILE A 164 -2.21 7.20 -4.04
CA ILE A 164 -3.32 7.32 -4.99
C ILE A 164 -2.97 8.32 -6.11
N SER A 165 -2.08 9.29 -5.88
CA SER A 165 -1.60 10.27 -6.88
C SER A 165 -0.32 9.85 -7.61
N GLU A 166 0.47 8.92 -7.06
CA GLU A 166 1.76 8.48 -7.62
C GLU A 166 1.59 7.33 -8.60
N ILE A 167 0.47 6.59 -8.55
CA ILE A 167 0.06 5.81 -9.71
C ILE A 167 -0.63 6.77 -10.68
N GLU A 168 0.16 7.50 -11.48
CA GLU A 168 -0.39 8.11 -12.67
C GLU A 168 -0.89 6.97 -13.57
N LEU A 169 -2.19 6.75 -13.57
CA LEU A 169 -2.85 6.06 -14.66
C LEU A 169 -2.69 6.97 -15.87
N VAL A 170 -1.60 6.73 -16.61
CA VAL A 170 -1.35 7.39 -17.88
C VAL A 170 -2.55 7.08 -18.76
N LYS A 171 -3.41 8.09 -18.85
CA LYS A 171 -4.60 8.15 -19.67
C LYS A 171 -4.14 7.86 -21.09
N CYS A 172 -4.43 6.65 -21.58
CA CYS A 172 -4.53 6.28 -22.98
C CYS A 172 -3.73 7.20 -23.93
N ILE A 173 -2.38 7.23 -23.84
CA ILE A 173 -1.56 7.87 -24.88
C ILE A 173 -1.49 6.88 -26.03
N LEU A 174 -2.62 6.75 -26.71
CA LEU A 174 -2.63 6.69 -28.14
C LEU A 174 -3.67 7.71 -28.58
N GLU A 175 -3.18 8.94 -28.75
CA GLU A 175 -3.67 9.79 -29.81
C GLU A 175 -4.01 8.92 -31.02
N LYS A 176 -5.21 9.14 -31.55
CA LYS A 176 -5.62 8.61 -32.85
C LYS A 176 -4.44 8.78 -33.81
N ARG A 177 -3.99 7.67 -34.39
CA ARG A 177 -3.17 7.69 -35.61
C ARG A 177 -3.84 8.62 -36.63
N HIS A 178 -3.27 9.79 -36.81
CA HIS A 178 -3.43 10.61 -38.00
C HIS A 178 -2.07 11.25 -38.33
N PHE A 179 -1.26 10.49 -39.05
CA PHE A 179 -0.43 10.94 -40.17
C PHE A 179 -0.42 9.80 -41.20
#